data_AF-A0A1C7LR99-F1
#
_entry.id   AF-A0A1C7LR99-F1
#
_cell.length_a   1.000
_cell.length_b   1.000
_cell.length_c   1.000
_cell.angle_alpha   90.00
_cell.angle_beta   90.00
_cell.angle_gamma   90.00
#
_symmetry.space_group_name_H-M   'P 1'
#
loop_
_entity.id
_entity.type
_entity.pdbx_description
1 polymer ?
#
loop_
_entity_poly.entity_id
_entity_poly.type
_entity_poly.pdbx_seq_one_letter_code
_entity_poly.pdbx_strand_id
1 'polypeptide(L)'
;MRWSPILEAGSSSSIVAMSFIKASNLVFARDLWPSQIGRPIRDHDDADTLPMWRVMPHDFDELCGWAVVEGDTSAHEGARRTVVVYDPLVHQGRNGSMCQVTVRLQGFIESVNLNPLGNWSGRDHDAPGAVQFVTLSGGGFVPPFLAQQDVMCNLRALVMGALGIQSGYAAAESGVIELKRRVFTRDVVRLSAASELKANVRAVMDSHNAHTDRFGMEEGASGFYYDMDPTYVAVPETPEPSTHEDEDVELDDMLEDF
;
A
#
# COMPACT_ATOMS: atom_id res chain seq x y z
N MET A 1 -3.18 8.03 21.69
CA MET A 1 -2.99 6.98 20.67
C MET A 1 -1.52 6.64 20.66
N ARG A 2 -1.13 5.36 20.67
CA ARG A 2 0.28 4.96 20.72
C ARG A 2 0.71 4.51 19.32
N TRP A 3 1.80 5.07 18.83
CA TRP A 3 2.46 4.64 17.61
C TRP A 3 3.64 3.77 18.01
N SER A 4 3.73 2.59 17.41
CA SER A 4 4.82 1.65 17.65
C SER A 4 5.73 1.64 16.41
N PRO A 5 7.07 1.70 16.58
CA PRO A 5 7.97 1.47 15.46
C PRO A 5 7.82 0.01 14.99
N ILE A 6 7.91 -0.22 13.68
CA ILE A 6 7.95 -1.58 13.12
C ILE A 6 9.25 -2.26 13.57
N LEU A 7 9.17 -3.04 14.64
CA LEU A 7 10.25 -3.90 15.14
C LEU A 7 10.09 -5.28 14.49
N GLU A 8 11.00 -5.67 13.60
CA GLU A 8 10.98 -7.00 12.97
C GLU A 8 11.30 -8.09 14.02
N ALA A 9 10.26 -8.63 14.66
CA ALA A 9 10.40 -9.69 15.66
C ALA A 9 10.48 -11.08 14.97
N GLY A 10 11.58 -11.80 15.20
CA GLY A 10 11.66 -13.25 15.08
C GLY A 10 11.39 -13.84 13.68
N SER A 11 12.26 -13.55 12.72
CA SER A 11 12.23 -14.17 11.39
C SER A 11 12.49 -15.68 11.49
N SER A 12 11.43 -16.50 11.37
CA SER A 12 11.61 -17.81 10.73
C SER A 12 12.31 -17.54 9.40
N SER A 13 13.46 -18.16 9.15
CA SER A 13 14.26 -17.96 7.94
C SER A 13 13.46 -18.26 6.67
N SER A 14 12.61 -17.32 6.26
CA SER A 14 11.93 -17.34 4.98
C SER A 14 13.02 -17.20 3.94
N ILE A 15 13.11 -18.19 3.05
CA ILE A 15 14.03 -18.11 1.92
C ILE A 15 13.57 -16.91 1.09
N VAL A 16 14.34 -15.82 1.15
CA VAL A 16 14.08 -14.64 0.33
C VAL A 16 14.56 -14.95 -1.08
N ALA A 17 13.62 -15.20 -1.99
CA ALA A 17 13.95 -15.48 -3.37
C ALA A 17 13.83 -14.20 -4.21
N MET A 18 14.97 -13.75 -4.73
CA MET A 18 15.08 -12.54 -5.53
C MET A 18 14.71 -12.80 -6.99
N SER A 19 13.85 -11.95 -7.55
CA SER A 19 13.43 -11.91 -8.95
C SER A 19 14.19 -10.85 -9.74
N PHE A 20 14.37 -11.10 -11.04
CA PHE A 20 15.12 -10.22 -11.95
C PHE A 20 14.27 -9.80 -13.15
N ILE A 21 14.42 -8.54 -13.54
CA ILE A 21 13.68 -7.91 -14.63
C ILE A 21 14.40 -8.14 -15.96
N LYS A 22 13.66 -8.63 -16.96
CA LYS A 22 14.12 -8.70 -18.34
C LYS A 22 13.91 -7.35 -19.04
N ALA A 23 14.93 -6.90 -19.76
CA ALA A 23 14.80 -5.78 -20.70
C ALA A 23 14.46 -6.27 -22.11
N SER A 24 14.79 -7.52 -22.43
CA SER A 24 14.38 -8.23 -23.63
C SER A 24 14.32 -9.74 -23.36
N ASN A 25 13.90 -10.52 -24.35
CA ASN A 25 13.78 -11.98 -24.22
C ASN A 25 15.08 -12.66 -23.73
N LEU A 26 16.24 -12.08 -24.08
CA LEU A 26 17.57 -12.66 -23.84
C LEU A 26 18.42 -11.88 -22.84
N VAL A 27 18.05 -10.65 -22.48
CA VAL A 27 18.91 -9.75 -21.70
C VAL A 27 18.19 -9.21 -20.48
N PHE A 28 18.82 -9.34 -19.31
CA PHE A 28 18.32 -8.73 -18.08
C PHE A 28 18.63 -7.23 -18.04
N ALA A 29 17.76 -6.45 -17.41
CA ALA A 29 17.99 -5.01 -17.21
C ALA A 29 19.34 -4.76 -16.50
N ARG A 30 19.75 -5.65 -15.60
CA ARG A 30 21.05 -5.57 -14.90
C ARG A 30 22.27 -5.67 -15.81
N ASP A 31 22.13 -6.31 -16.96
CA ASP A 31 23.22 -6.56 -17.91
C ASP A 31 23.43 -5.39 -18.87
N LEU A 32 22.44 -4.52 -18.98
CA LEU A 32 22.48 -3.32 -19.81
C LEU A 32 23.15 -2.11 -19.12
N TRP A 33 23.50 -2.23 -17.84
CA TRP A 33 24.26 -1.20 -17.14
C TRP A 33 25.73 -1.18 -17.58
N PRO A 34 26.35 0.01 -17.71
CA PRO A 34 27.73 0.14 -18.17
C PRO A 34 28.70 -0.59 -17.24
N SER A 35 29.77 -1.14 -17.81
CA SER A 35 30.83 -1.83 -17.05
C SER A 35 30.30 -2.95 -16.13
N GLN A 36 29.11 -3.49 -16.41
CA GLN A 36 28.43 -4.51 -15.60
C GLN A 36 28.20 -4.08 -14.14
N ILE A 37 28.10 -2.78 -13.83
CA ILE A 37 27.82 -2.30 -12.46
C ILE A 37 26.46 -2.79 -11.93
N GLY A 38 25.57 -3.21 -12.84
CA GLY A 38 24.31 -3.84 -12.49
C GLY A 38 24.45 -5.28 -11.99
N ARG A 39 25.58 -5.97 -12.24
CA ARG A 39 25.77 -7.34 -11.73
C ARG A 39 26.36 -7.34 -10.32
N PRO A 40 25.68 -7.92 -9.32
CA PRO A 40 26.28 -8.18 -8.01
C PRO A 40 27.49 -9.09 -8.12
N ILE A 41 28.45 -8.91 -7.21
CA ILE A 41 29.69 -9.71 -7.17
C ILE A 41 29.42 -11.22 -7.05
N ARG A 42 28.33 -11.62 -6.38
CA ARG A 42 27.95 -13.02 -6.15
C ARG A 42 26.88 -13.54 -7.11
N ASP A 43 26.52 -12.76 -8.12
CA ASP A 43 25.49 -13.09 -9.07
C ASP A 43 26.14 -13.66 -10.33
N HIS A 44 26.16 -14.99 -10.38
CA HIS A 44 26.68 -15.75 -11.52
C HIS A 44 25.54 -16.37 -12.35
N ASP A 45 24.30 -15.99 -12.05
CA ASP A 45 23.14 -16.49 -12.77
C ASP A 45 23.01 -15.73 -14.11
N ASP A 46 22.55 -16.42 -15.14
CA ASP A 46 22.37 -15.94 -16.51
C ASP A 46 20.95 -16.25 -16.98
N ALA A 47 20.52 -15.72 -18.13
CA ALA A 47 19.15 -15.95 -18.63
C ALA A 47 18.81 -17.44 -18.78
N ASP A 48 19.82 -18.28 -19.04
CA ASP A 48 19.67 -19.72 -19.25
C ASP A 48 19.80 -20.54 -17.96
N THR A 49 20.45 -20.02 -16.92
CA THR A 49 20.68 -20.76 -15.67
C THR A 49 19.67 -20.39 -14.58
N LEU A 50 19.05 -19.21 -14.70
CA LEU A 50 18.11 -18.68 -13.74
C LEU A 50 16.75 -19.39 -13.88
N PRO A 51 16.18 -19.94 -12.80
CA PRO A 51 14.92 -20.65 -12.91
C PRO A 51 13.81 -19.67 -13.32
N MET A 52 12.90 -20.10 -14.19
CA MET A 52 11.86 -19.24 -14.78
C MET A 52 11.04 -18.46 -13.75
N TRP A 53 10.74 -19.06 -12.60
CA TRP A 53 9.98 -18.38 -11.55
C TRP A 53 10.73 -17.18 -10.94
N ARG A 54 12.06 -17.11 -11.02
CA ARG A 54 12.84 -15.92 -10.60
C ARG A 54 13.00 -14.88 -11.72
N VAL A 55 12.51 -15.15 -12.92
CA VAL A 55 12.47 -14.18 -14.02
C VAL A 55 11.12 -13.46 -13.97
N MET A 56 11.14 -12.16 -13.74
CA MET A 56 9.91 -11.35 -13.72
C MET A 56 9.45 -11.08 -15.15
N PRO A 57 8.21 -11.44 -15.52
CA PRO A 57 7.67 -11.13 -16.83
C PRO A 57 7.53 -9.63 -17.07
N HIS A 58 7.68 -9.22 -18.33
CA HIS A 58 7.47 -7.83 -18.73
C HIS A 58 6.00 -7.54 -19.00
N ASP A 59 5.29 -8.47 -19.65
CA ASP A 59 3.91 -8.32 -20.04
C ASP A 59 2.95 -8.53 -18.86
N PHE A 60 1.88 -7.73 -18.83
CA PHE A 60 0.91 -7.74 -17.73
C PHE A 60 0.20 -9.10 -17.59
N ASP A 61 -0.19 -9.72 -18.70
CA ASP A 61 -0.89 -11.02 -18.69
C ASP A 61 0.00 -12.14 -18.16
N GLU A 62 1.29 -12.14 -18.54
CA GLU A 62 2.27 -13.08 -18.01
C GLU A 62 2.53 -12.84 -16.52
N LEU A 63 2.57 -11.57 -16.10
CA LEU A 63 2.73 -11.20 -14.70
C LEU A 63 1.57 -11.71 -13.84
N CYS A 64 0.33 -11.70 -14.37
CA CYS A 64 -0.84 -12.27 -13.72
C CYS A 64 -0.74 -13.79 -13.50
N GLY A 65 -0.08 -14.52 -14.41
CA GLY A 65 0.19 -15.95 -14.24
C GLY A 65 1.41 -16.25 -13.37
N TRP A 66 2.25 -15.24 -13.10
CA TRP A 66 3.51 -15.38 -12.40
C TRP A 66 3.42 -15.10 -10.90
N ALA A 67 2.58 -14.14 -10.50
CA ALA A 67 2.41 -13.76 -9.11
C ALA A 67 0.94 -13.56 -8.72
N VAL A 68 0.68 -13.81 -7.44
CA VAL A 68 -0.62 -13.58 -6.79
C VAL A 68 -0.43 -12.56 -5.68
N VAL A 69 -1.48 -11.76 -5.47
CA VAL A 69 -1.52 -10.74 -4.42
C VAL A 69 -2.31 -11.30 -3.25
N GLU A 70 -1.64 -11.46 -2.12
CA GLU A 70 -2.22 -12.06 -0.92
C GLU A 70 -2.31 -11.05 0.22
N GLY A 71 -3.32 -11.26 1.07
CA GLY A 71 -3.38 -10.60 2.36
C GLY A 71 -2.42 -11.30 3.33
N ASP A 72 -1.45 -10.57 3.86
CA ASP A 72 -0.58 -11.06 4.91
C ASP A 72 -1.39 -11.24 6.20
N THR A 73 -1.70 -12.49 6.49
CA THR A 73 -2.41 -12.91 7.71
C THR A 73 -1.48 -13.05 8.91
N SER A 74 -0.16 -13.04 8.69
CA SER A 74 0.85 -13.16 9.74
C SER A 74 1.10 -11.84 10.48
N ALA A 75 0.65 -10.71 9.92
CA ALA A 75 0.71 -9.42 10.57
C ALA A 75 -0.12 -9.46 11.87
N HIS A 76 0.59 -9.61 13.00
CA HIS A 76 0.05 -9.73 14.37
C HIS A 76 -0.79 -8.52 14.86
N GLU A 77 -1.09 -7.55 14.00
CA GLU A 77 -1.45 -6.19 14.42
C GLU A 77 -2.68 -5.61 13.71
N GLY A 78 -3.55 -6.46 13.16
CA GLY A 78 -4.86 -6.06 12.60
C GLY A 78 -4.79 -5.19 11.33
N ALA A 79 -3.61 -4.73 10.94
CA ALA A 79 -3.33 -4.10 9.66
C ALA A 79 -3.19 -5.19 8.59
N ARG A 80 -4.17 -5.27 7.67
CA ARG A 80 -4.05 -6.11 6.48
C ARG A 80 -2.94 -5.55 5.60
N ARG A 81 -1.75 -6.13 5.68
CA ARG A 81 -0.68 -5.85 4.71
C ARG A 81 -0.94 -6.69 3.48
N THR A 82 -0.73 -6.11 2.31
CA THR A 82 -0.79 -6.83 1.05
C THR A 82 0.63 -7.20 0.65
N VAL A 83 0.82 -8.46 0.25
CA VAL A 83 2.12 -8.99 -0.20
C VAL A 83 1.94 -9.62 -1.57
N VAL A 84 2.96 -9.47 -2.41
CA VAL A 84 3.03 -10.18 -3.68
C VAL A 84 3.82 -11.47 -3.43
N VAL A 85 3.22 -12.60 -3.78
CA VAL A 85 3.81 -13.94 -3.67
C VAL A 85 3.85 -14.58 -5.05
N TYR A 86 4.78 -15.51 -5.25
CA TYR A 86 4.79 -16.29 -6.50
C TYR A 86 3.53 -17.14 -6.61
N ASP A 87 3.01 -17.29 -7.83
CA ASP A 87 1.90 -18.21 -8.08
C ASP A 87 2.34 -19.65 -7.73
N PRO A 88 1.51 -20.43 -6.99
CA PRO A 88 1.84 -21.82 -6.63
C PRO A 88 2.13 -22.75 -7.82
N LEU A 89 1.59 -22.45 -9.01
CA LEU A 89 1.85 -23.18 -10.25
C LEU A 89 3.25 -22.88 -10.81
N VAL A 90 3.76 -21.68 -10.55
CA VAL A 90 5.08 -21.21 -11.01
C VAL A 90 6.16 -21.58 -10.01
N HIS A 91 5.88 -21.47 -8.71
CA HIS A 91 6.79 -21.86 -7.64
C HIS A 91 6.08 -22.63 -6.53
N GLN A 92 6.30 -23.94 -6.51
CA GLN A 92 5.94 -24.76 -5.36
C GLN A 92 7.04 -24.59 -4.31
N GLY A 93 6.82 -23.64 -3.39
CA GLY A 93 7.71 -23.46 -2.24
C GLY A 93 7.90 -24.77 -1.48
N ARG A 94 8.99 -24.88 -0.70
CA ARG A 94 9.20 -26.06 0.16
C ARG A 94 7.99 -26.21 1.07
N ASN A 95 7.37 -27.39 1.06
CA ASN A 95 6.17 -27.72 1.84
C ASN A 95 4.90 -26.91 1.50
N GLY A 96 4.78 -26.38 0.27
CA GLY A 96 3.60 -25.61 -0.14
C GLY A 96 3.49 -24.24 0.54
N SER A 97 4.60 -23.73 1.09
CA SER A 97 4.66 -22.38 1.63
C SER A 97 4.64 -21.35 0.51
N MET A 98 3.88 -20.28 0.71
CA MET A 98 3.91 -19.11 -0.17
C MET A 98 5.28 -18.43 -0.05
N CYS A 99 5.88 -18.08 -1.18
CA CYS A 99 7.17 -17.41 -1.23
C CYS A 99 6.94 -15.95 -1.68
N GLN A 100 7.37 -15.01 -0.84
CA GLN A 100 7.23 -13.59 -1.14
C GLN A 100 8.15 -13.19 -2.28
N VAL A 101 7.62 -12.43 -3.23
CA VAL A 101 8.38 -11.86 -4.33
C VAL A 101 9.28 -10.74 -3.81
N THR A 102 10.56 -10.82 -4.15
CA THR A 102 11.54 -9.75 -3.89
C THR A 102 12.12 -9.28 -5.21
N VAL A 103 11.72 -8.09 -5.67
CA VAL A 103 12.21 -7.53 -6.93
C VAL A 103 13.49 -6.74 -6.69
N ARG A 104 14.51 -6.99 -7.52
CA ARG A 104 15.73 -6.19 -7.53
C ARG A 104 15.60 -5.02 -8.50
N LEU A 105 15.78 -3.80 -7.99
CA LEU A 105 15.78 -2.57 -8.77
C LEU A 105 17.16 -1.90 -8.75
N GLN A 106 17.47 -1.18 -9.83
CA GLN A 106 18.74 -0.54 -10.06
C GLN A 106 18.53 0.83 -10.69
N GLY A 107 19.29 1.80 -10.20
CA GLY A 107 19.23 3.19 -10.63
C GLY A 107 20.20 4.03 -9.82
N PHE A 108 20.29 5.30 -10.17
CA PHE A 108 21.01 6.29 -9.38
C PHE A 108 20.08 6.86 -8.33
N ILE A 109 20.59 7.06 -7.11
CA ILE A 109 19.82 7.68 -6.04
C ILE A 109 19.69 9.16 -6.35
N GLU A 110 18.47 9.61 -6.61
CA GLU A 110 18.14 11.02 -6.80
C GLU A 110 17.82 11.70 -5.47
N SER A 111 17.00 11.03 -4.64
CA SER A 111 16.70 11.48 -3.29
C SER A 111 16.44 10.29 -2.36
N VAL A 112 16.73 10.47 -1.08
CA VAL A 112 16.62 9.40 -0.09
C VAL A 112 16.32 9.95 1.30
N ASN A 113 15.41 9.27 2.00
CA ASN A 113 15.21 9.42 3.43
C ASN A 113 15.07 8.04 4.07
N LEU A 114 16.15 7.59 4.72
CA LEU A 114 16.21 6.34 5.48
C LEU A 114 16.35 6.58 6.98
N ASN A 115 16.04 7.79 7.47
CA ASN A 115 16.07 8.08 8.89
C ASN A 115 15.14 7.10 9.63
N PRO A 116 15.49 6.64 10.85
CA PRO A 116 14.68 5.65 11.58
C PRO A 116 13.22 6.06 11.77
N LEU A 117 12.95 7.37 11.82
CA LEU A 117 11.61 7.96 11.98
C LEU A 117 11.08 8.59 10.68
N GLY A 118 11.72 8.30 9.54
CA GLY A 118 11.38 8.85 8.23
C GLY A 118 11.46 10.37 8.20
N ASN A 119 10.43 11.01 7.65
CA ASN A 119 10.25 12.47 7.63
C ASN A 119 9.40 12.99 8.82
N TRP A 120 9.30 12.25 9.93
CA TRP A 120 8.52 12.70 11.08
C TRP A 120 9.11 13.97 11.73
N SER A 121 8.27 14.97 11.93
CA SER A 121 8.61 16.27 12.55
C SER A 121 8.75 16.22 14.08
N GLY A 122 8.41 15.08 14.70
CA GLY A 122 8.27 14.95 16.16
C GLY A 122 6.87 15.32 16.69
N ARG A 123 5.94 15.76 15.84
CA ARG A 123 4.56 16.09 16.24
C ARG A 123 3.64 14.89 16.06
N ASP A 124 2.78 14.63 17.05
CA ASP A 124 1.91 13.43 17.07
C ASP A 124 0.97 13.30 15.85
N HIS A 125 0.49 14.42 15.29
CA HIS A 125 -0.41 14.40 14.14
C HIS A 125 0.29 14.02 12.82
N ASP A 126 1.61 14.22 12.73
CA ASP A 126 2.40 13.92 11.54
C ASP A 126 2.91 12.47 11.51
N ALA A 127 2.92 11.80 12.67
CA ALA A 127 3.38 10.41 12.80
C ALA A 127 2.70 9.44 11.79
N PRO A 128 1.36 9.41 11.62
CA PRO A 128 0.73 8.51 10.64
C PRO A 128 1.19 8.70 9.19
N GLY A 129 1.63 9.92 8.84
CA GLY A 129 2.10 10.28 7.50
C GLY A 129 3.60 10.06 7.31
N ALA A 130 4.34 9.69 8.34
CA ALA A 130 5.78 9.58 8.25
C ALA A 130 6.20 8.41 7.36
N VAL A 131 7.06 8.70 6.39
CA VAL A 131 7.55 7.77 5.38
C VAL A 131 9.06 7.78 5.30
N GLN A 132 9.62 6.60 5.04
CA GLN A 132 10.94 6.44 4.45
C GLN A 132 10.78 6.29 2.95
N PHE A 133 11.69 6.88 2.19
CA PHE A 133 11.63 6.83 0.74
C PHE A 133 13.01 6.74 0.10
N VAL A 134 13.04 6.17 -1.10
CA VAL A 134 14.17 6.16 -2.03
C VAL A 134 13.61 6.46 -3.41
N THR A 135 14.16 7.46 -4.08
CA THR A 135 13.84 7.79 -5.47
C THR A 135 15.04 7.43 -6.33
N LEU A 136 14.80 6.57 -7.32
CA LEU A 136 15.80 6.14 -8.29
C LEU A 136 15.55 6.84 -9.62
N SER A 137 16.63 7.17 -10.32
CA SER A 137 16.62 7.68 -11.69
C SER A 137 17.56 6.87 -12.59
N GLY A 138 17.44 7.02 -13.91
CA GLY A 138 18.30 6.32 -14.87
C GLY A 138 19.73 6.86 -14.96
N GLY A 139 19.99 8.07 -14.46
CA GLY A 139 21.32 8.74 -14.53
C GLY A 139 21.94 8.75 -15.94
N GLY A 140 21.10 8.96 -16.96
CA GLY A 140 21.51 8.94 -18.38
C GLY A 140 21.46 7.56 -19.04
N PHE A 141 21.34 6.46 -18.28
CA PHE A 141 21.22 5.10 -18.81
C PHE A 141 19.74 4.72 -18.94
N VAL A 142 19.09 5.32 -19.94
CA VAL A 142 17.64 5.21 -20.15
C VAL A 142 17.17 3.78 -20.43
N PRO A 143 17.79 2.97 -21.31
CA PRO A 143 17.25 1.65 -21.65
C PRO A 143 17.07 0.66 -20.48
N PRO A 144 18.08 0.38 -19.62
CA PRO A 144 17.89 -0.49 -18.46
C PRO A 144 16.88 0.07 -17.46
N PHE A 145 16.76 1.39 -17.38
CA PHE A 145 15.89 2.03 -16.41
C PHE A 145 14.42 2.00 -16.85
N LEU A 146 14.14 2.30 -18.13
CA LEU A 146 12.79 2.21 -18.70
C LEU A 146 12.21 0.80 -18.57
N ALA A 147 13.00 -0.23 -18.88
CA ALA A 147 12.56 -1.61 -18.71
C ALA A 147 12.11 -1.91 -17.27
N GLN A 148 12.76 -1.33 -16.26
CA GLN A 148 12.33 -1.48 -14.87
C GLN A 148 11.06 -0.68 -14.56
N GLN A 149 10.93 0.53 -15.12
CA GLN A 149 9.73 1.35 -14.95
C GLN A 149 8.49 0.67 -15.52
N ASP A 150 8.57 0.14 -16.73
CA ASP A 150 7.46 -0.52 -17.42
C ASP A 150 6.96 -1.72 -16.60
N VAL A 151 7.89 -2.56 -16.13
CA VAL A 151 7.55 -3.71 -15.29
C VAL A 151 6.97 -3.30 -13.94
N MET A 152 7.49 -2.25 -13.31
CA MET A 152 6.94 -1.73 -12.06
C MET A 152 5.54 -1.12 -12.24
N CYS A 153 5.25 -0.54 -13.40
CA CYS A 153 3.90 -0.07 -13.75
C CYS A 153 2.93 -1.26 -13.84
N ASN A 154 3.32 -2.33 -14.51
CA ASN A 154 2.52 -3.56 -14.62
C ASN A 154 2.31 -4.23 -13.25
N LEU A 155 3.35 -4.30 -12.41
CA LEU A 155 3.25 -4.81 -11.05
C LEU A 155 2.29 -3.97 -10.19
N ARG A 156 2.35 -2.64 -10.31
CA ARG A 156 1.42 -1.75 -9.61
C ARG A 156 -0.02 -1.97 -10.09
N ALA A 157 -0.24 -2.10 -11.39
CA ALA A 157 -1.55 -2.40 -11.96
C ALA A 157 -2.11 -3.73 -11.43
N LEU A 158 -1.26 -4.76 -11.32
CA LEU A 158 -1.65 -6.07 -10.79
C LEU A 158 -2.07 -5.97 -9.31
N VAL A 159 -1.29 -5.27 -8.49
CA VAL A 159 -1.63 -5.04 -7.07
C VAL A 159 -2.92 -4.24 -6.92
N MET A 160 -3.10 -3.15 -7.68
CA MET A 160 -4.31 -2.33 -7.61
C MET A 160 -5.55 -3.10 -8.06
N GLY A 161 -5.43 -3.88 -9.13
CA GLY A 161 -6.49 -4.75 -9.64
C GLY A 161 -6.93 -5.79 -8.61
N ALA A 162 -5.98 -6.47 -7.97
CA ALA A 162 -6.27 -7.44 -6.91
C ALA A 162 -6.93 -6.81 -5.67
N LEU A 163 -6.64 -5.54 -5.39
CA LEU A 163 -7.27 -4.79 -4.30
C LEU A 163 -8.63 -4.19 -4.67
N GLY A 164 -9.11 -4.35 -5.90
CA GLY A 164 -10.35 -3.75 -6.40
C GLY A 164 -10.30 -2.22 -6.46
N ILE A 165 -9.10 -1.64 -6.45
CA ILE A 165 -8.90 -0.18 -6.57
C ILE A 165 -8.92 0.15 -8.05
N GLN A 166 -9.97 0.85 -8.49
CA GLN A 166 -10.01 1.40 -9.85
C GLN A 166 -8.95 2.48 -9.96
N SER A 167 -7.82 2.13 -10.56
CA SER A 167 -6.76 3.07 -10.88
C SER A 167 -7.24 3.99 -11.99
N GLY A 168 -7.53 5.25 -11.66
CA GLY A 168 -7.21 6.31 -12.61
C GLY A 168 -5.70 6.22 -12.81
N TYR A 169 -5.26 5.75 -13.97
CA TYR A 169 -3.83 5.64 -14.30
C TYR A 169 -3.22 7.04 -14.15
N ALA A 170 -2.69 7.35 -12.97
CA ALA A 170 -1.70 8.39 -12.85
C ALA A 170 -0.53 7.85 -13.67
N ALA A 171 -0.41 8.38 -14.90
CA ALA A 171 0.72 8.08 -15.77
C ALA A 171 1.98 8.18 -14.90
N ALA A 172 2.78 7.13 -14.89
CA ALA A 172 4.01 7.13 -14.12
C ALA A 172 4.77 8.41 -14.45
N GLU A 173 5.03 9.23 -13.42
CA GLU A 173 5.81 10.45 -13.61
C GLU A 173 7.12 10.05 -14.30
N SER A 174 7.30 10.61 -15.50
CA SER A 174 8.25 10.10 -16.48
C SER A 174 9.67 10.21 -15.91
N GLY A 175 10.37 9.07 -15.81
CA GLY A 175 11.81 9.05 -15.56
C GLY A 175 12.31 8.77 -14.14
N VAL A 176 11.42 8.56 -13.14
CA VAL A 176 11.83 8.12 -11.79
C VAL A 176 11.11 6.85 -11.31
N ILE A 177 11.72 6.11 -10.39
CA ILE A 177 11.08 5.03 -9.63
C ILE A 177 11.09 5.43 -8.17
N GLU A 178 9.91 5.66 -7.61
CA GLU A 178 9.75 6.06 -6.22
C GLU A 178 9.35 4.87 -5.34
N LEU A 179 10.18 4.57 -4.34
CA LEU A 179 9.94 3.51 -3.36
C LEU A 179 9.66 4.16 -2.01
N LYS A 180 8.46 3.96 -1.48
CA LYS A 180 8.02 4.51 -0.20
C LYS A 180 7.58 3.40 0.75
N ARG A 181 7.87 3.57 2.03
CA ARG A 181 7.25 2.78 3.10
C ARG A 181 6.87 3.66 4.29
N ARG A 182 5.76 3.35 4.95
CA ARG A 182 5.38 4.00 6.21
C ARG A 182 6.30 3.52 7.33
N VAL A 183 6.66 4.43 8.22
CA VAL A 183 7.52 4.12 9.38
C VAL A 183 6.71 3.66 10.57
N PHE A 184 5.50 4.20 10.70
CA PHE A 184 4.57 3.82 11.75
C PHE A 184 3.39 3.08 11.15
N THR A 185 3.07 1.93 11.74
CA THR A 185 1.77 1.28 11.58
C THR A 185 0.86 1.81 12.67
N ARG A 186 -0.39 2.07 12.30
CA ARG A 186 -1.40 2.31 13.33
C ARG A 186 -1.68 0.95 13.91
N ASP A 187 -1.36 0.77 15.18
CA ASP A 187 -1.88 -0.35 15.95
C ASP A 187 -3.39 -0.18 15.92
N VAL A 188 -4.04 -0.88 14.99
CA VAL A 188 -5.47 -1.11 15.09
C VAL A 188 -5.55 -2.13 16.20
N VAL A 189 -5.46 -1.63 17.44
CA VAL A 189 -6.08 -2.29 18.57
C VAL A 189 -7.53 -2.34 18.17
N ARG A 190 -7.89 -3.40 17.44
CA ARG A 190 -9.26 -3.83 17.34
C ARG A 190 -9.60 -3.96 18.81
N LEU A 191 -10.42 -3.04 19.29
CA LEU A 191 -11.13 -3.25 20.52
C LEU A 191 -12.12 -4.40 20.22
N SER A 192 -11.61 -5.59 19.86
CA SER A 192 -12.41 -6.81 19.85
C SER A 192 -13.01 -6.95 21.23
N ALA A 193 -12.23 -6.62 22.27
CA ALA A 193 -12.73 -6.43 23.62
C ALA A 193 -13.89 -5.43 23.73
N ALA A 194 -13.89 -4.27 23.05
CA ALA A 194 -15.04 -3.35 23.13
C ALA A 194 -16.21 -3.78 22.25
N SER A 195 -15.99 -4.41 21.10
CA SER A 195 -17.09 -4.97 20.29
C SER A 195 -17.71 -6.20 20.93
N GLU A 196 -16.89 -7.06 21.55
CA GLU A 196 -17.32 -8.20 22.37
C GLU A 196 -17.99 -7.71 23.65
N LEU A 197 -17.45 -6.70 24.33
CA LEU A 197 -18.10 -6.09 25.49
C LEU A 197 -19.44 -5.47 25.09
N LYS A 198 -19.51 -4.77 23.95
CA LYS A 198 -20.77 -4.19 23.46
C LYS A 198 -21.76 -5.26 23.04
N ALA A 199 -21.31 -6.36 22.44
CA ALA A 199 -22.15 -7.52 22.12
C ALA A 199 -22.65 -8.24 23.39
N ASN A 200 -21.78 -8.42 24.38
CA ASN A 200 -22.11 -9.03 25.66
C ASN A 200 -23.07 -8.15 26.47
N VAL A 201 -22.83 -6.83 26.52
CA VAL A 201 -23.74 -5.86 27.17
C VAL A 201 -25.12 -5.89 26.49
N ARG A 202 -25.16 -5.92 25.16
CA ARG A 202 -26.43 -6.04 24.41
C ARG A 202 -27.16 -7.35 24.75
N ALA A 203 -26.46 -8.48 24.76
CA ALA A 203 -27.04 -9.78 25.11
C ALA A 203 -27.60 -9.82 26.54
N VAL A 204 -26.93 -9.16 27.50
CA VAL A 204 -27.41 -9.04 28.88
C VAL A 204 -28.68 -8.17 28.96
N MET A 205 -28.72 -7.04 28.25
CA MET A 205 -29.90 -6.17 28.22
C MET A 205 -31.10 -6.87 27.56
N ASP A 206 -30.88 -7.59 26.46
CA ASP A 206 -31.93 -8.35 25.77
C ASP A 206 -32.48 -9.49 26.65
N SER A 207 -31.61 -10.15 27.42
CA SER A 207 -32.03 -11.17 28.39
C SER A 207 -32.84 -10.60 29.57
N HIS A 208 -32.57 -9.36 29.98
CA HIS A 208 -33.30 -8.72 31.08
C HIS A 208 -34.71 -8.31 30.64
N ASN A 209 -34.84 -7.74 29.45
CA ASN A 209 -36.14 -7.35 28.86
C ASN A 209 -37.04 -8.57 28.62
N ALA A 210 -36.48 -9.70 28.14
CA ALA A 210 -37.23 -10.93 27.95
C ALA A 210 -37.80 -11.53 29.26
N HIS A 211 -37.22 -11.18 30.41
CA HIS A 211 -37.71 -11.64 31.72
C HIS A 211 -38.80 -10.73 32.30
N THR A 212 -38.78 -9.44 31.96
CA THR A 212 -39.77 -8.46 32.44
C THR A 212 -41.13 -8.61 31.75
N ASP A 213 -41.14 -9.09 30.50
CA ASP A 213 -42.36 -9.32 29.73
C ASP A 213 -43.22 -10.50 30.23
N ARG A 214 -42.71 -11.28 31.20
CA ARG A 214 -43.42 -12.45 31.76
C ARG A 214 -44.26 -12.13 33.00
N PHE A 215 -44.21 -10.90 33.52
CA PHE A 215 -44.95 -10.46 34.71
C PHE A 215 -45.78 -9.18 34.47
N GLY A 216 -46.25 -8.96 33.24
CA GLY A 216 -47.22 -7.92 32.92
C GLY A 216 -48.64 -8.46 32.93
N MET A 217 -49.28 -8.42 34.10
CA MET A 217 -50.74 -8.50 34.26
C MET A 217 -51.43 -7.33 33.54
N GLU A 218 -52.68 -7.59 33.15
CA GLU A 218 -53.70 -6.62 32.75
C GLU A 218 -53.77 -5.41 33.70
N GLU A 219 -53.58 -4.20 33.18
CA GLU A 219 -54.15 -2.93 33.61
C GLU A 219 -53.58 -1.88 32.64
N GLY A 220 -54.33 -1.17 31.83
CA GLY A 220 -55.47 -0.33 32.18
C GLY A 220 -55.27 0.94 31.35
N ALA A 221 -56.19 1.20 30.43
CA ALA A 221 -56.11 2.30 29.49
C ALA A 221 -56.06 3.67 30.19
N SER A 222 -55.03 4.46 29.90
CA SER A 222 -54.98 5.92 30.08
C SER A 222 -53.69 6.40 29.40
N GLY A 223 -53.66 7.01 28.22
CA GLY A 223 -54.58 8.01 27.72
C GLY A 223 -54.02 9.41 27.95
N PHE A 224 -52.85 9.75 27.40
CA PHE A 224 -52.43 11.14 27.17
C PHE A 224 -51.53 11.24 25.93
N TYR A 225 -52.12 11.78 24.86
CA TYR A 225 -51.42 12.30 23.69
C TYR A 225 -50.66 13.57 24.10
N TYR A 226 -49.34 13.59 23.91
CA TYR A 226 -48.60 14.85 23.85
C TYR A 226 -48.17 15.06 22.40
N ASP A 227 -48.87 16.00 21.77
CA ASP A 227 -48.54 16.61 20.49
C ASP A 227 -47.27 17.44 20.70
N MET A 228 -46.15 17.01 20.12
CA MET A 228 -44.88 17.74 20.12
C MET A 228 -44.67 18.30 18.72
N ASP A 229 -45.01 19.57 18.60
CA ASP A 229 -44.87 20.42 17.43
C ASP A 229 -43.37 20.60 17.07
N PRO A 230 -42.91 20.23 15.86
CA PRO A 230 -41.52 20.40 15.48
C PRO A 230 -41.31 21.80 14.91
N THR A 231 -41.02 22.79 15.76
CA THR A 231 -40.51 24.08 15.28
C THR A 231 -39.10 23.91 14.71
N TYR A 232 -39.06 23.83 13.39
CA TYR A 232 -37.88 23.83 12.53
C TYR A 232 -37.20 25.22 12.60
N VAL A 233 -36.03 25.30 13.25
CA VAL A 233 -35.20 26.52 13.23
C VAL A 233 -34.24 26.42 12.05
N ALA A 234 -34.49 27.22 11.02
CA ALA A 234 -33.61 27.38 9.87
C ALA A 234 -32.27 27.97 10.32
N VAL A 235 -31.18 27.29 9.96
CA VAL A 235 -29.80 27.78 10.14
C VAL A 235 -29.50 28.77 9.02
N PRO A 236 -28.97 29.98 9.31
CA PRO A 236 -28.61 30.95 8.28
C PRO A 236 -27.42 30.46 7.45
N GLU A 237 -27.54 30.60 6.13
CA GLU A 237 -26.51 30.29 5.14
C GLU A 237 -25.25 31.12 5.38
N THR A 238 -24.11 30.44 5.41
CA THR A 238 -22.77 31.04 5.48
C THR A 238 -22.39 31.57 4.09
N PRO A 239 -21.95 32.83 3.94
CA PRO A 239 -21.55 33.37 2.63
C PRO A 239 -20.29 32.69 2.11
N GLU A 240 -20.32 32.29 0.84
CA GLU A 240 -19.19 31.69 0.14
C GLU A 240 -18.04 32.72 -0.04
N PRO A 241 -16.77 32.31 0.12
CA PRO A 241 -15.62 33.16 -0.11
C PRO A 241 -15.44 33.44 -1.61
N SER A 242 -15.27 34.72 -1.92
CA SER A 242 -14.99 35.26 -3.25
C SER A 242 -13.76 34.60 -3.89
N THR A 243 -13.93 34.13 -5.12
CA THR A 243 -12.85 33.78 -6.04
C THR A 243 -12.02 35.01 -6.35
N HIS A 244 -10.81 35.08 -5.81
CA HIS A 244 -9.78 36.00 -6.26
C HIS A 244 -9.18 35.42 -7.55
N GLU A 245 -9.31 36.18 -8.64
CA GLU A 245 -8.66 35.94 -9.91
C GLU A 245 -7.18 36.33 -9.73
N ASP A 246 -6.30 35.34 -9.59
CA ASP A 246 -4.86 35.59 -9.65
C ASP A 246 -4.43 35.64 -11.13
N GLU A 247 -3.72 36.72 -11.40
CA GLU A 247 -3.34 37.25 -12.71
C GLU A 247 -2.46 36.30 -13.51
N ASP A 248 -2.79 36.16 -14.80
CA ASP A 248 -1.94 35.57 -15.82
C ASP A 248 -0.66 36.41 -15.97
N VAL A 249 0.46 35.93 -15.41
CA VAL A 249 1.78 36.47 -15.71
C VAL A 249 2.29 35.77 -16.98
N GLU A 250 2.15 36.45 -18.12
CA GLU A 250 2.88 36.16 -19.35
C GLU A 250 4.39 36.27 -19.06
N LEU A 251 5.08 35.14 -18.96
CA LEU A 251 6.53 35.06 -19.07
C LEU A 251 6.89 34.84 -20.54
N ASP A 252 6.79 35.92 -21.30
CA ASP A 252 7.41 36.05 -22.61
C ASP A 252 8.94 36.16 -22.47
N ASP A 253 9.62 35.55 -23.45
CA ASP A 253 10.95 35.92 -23.93
C ASP A 253 12.14 35.86 -22.96
N MET A 254 12.76 34.68 -22.83
CA MET A 254 14.22 34.57 -22.73
C MET A 254 14.72 33.24 -23.31
N LEU A 255 14.58 33.10 -24.63
CA LEU A 255 15.41 32.21 -25.45
C LEU A 255 16.39 33.09 -26.21
N GLU A 256 17.61 33.25 -25.71
CA GLU A 256 18.76 33.61 -26.53
C GLU A 256 20.06 33.19 -25.82
N ASP A 257 20.86 32.41 -26.56
CA ASP A 257 22.26 32.07 -26.35
C ASP A 257 22.65 31.19 -25.15
N PHE A 258 22.79 29.87 -25.39
CA PHE A 258 23.98 29.07 -25.01
C PHE A 258 24.06 27.76 -25.81
#